data_AF-A0A942Q0U4-F1
#
_entry.id   AF-A0A942Q0U4-F1
#
_cell.length_a   1.000
_cell.length_b   1.000
_cell.length_c   1.000
_cell.angle_alpha   90.00
_cell.angle_beta   90.00
_cell.angle_gamma   90.00
#
_symmetry.space_group_name_H-M   'P 1'
#
loop_
_entity.id
_entity.type
_entity.pdbx_description
1 polymer ?
#
loop_
_entity_poly.entity_id
_entity_poly.type
_entity_poly.pdbx_seq_one_letter_code
_entity_poly.pdbx_strand_id
1 'polypeptide(L)' 'MRYMVVIEKTATSYGAFVPDLPGCVAAGKTEAEALALIEEAIRFHLEDMQAAGQQIPLPTSKGAFVDVPLAA' A
#
# COMPACT_ATOMS: atom_id res chain seq x y z
N MET A 1 6.16 -12.36 3.05
CA MET A 1 6.35 -11.56 1.81
C MET A 1 6.43 -10.09 2.21
N ARG A 2 7.04 -9.22 1.40
CA ARG A 2 7.14 -7.78 1.69
C ARG A 2 6.59 -7.00 0.50
N TYR A 3 5.54 -6.23 0.73
CA TYR A 3 4.94 -5.36 -0.29
C TYR A 3 5.43 -3.93 -0.12
N MET A 4 5.59 -3.21 -1.23
CA MET A 4 5.77 -1.77 -1.20
C MET A 4 4.41 -1.11 -1.03
N VAL A 5 4.30 -0.22 -0.04
CA VAL A 5 3.11 0.58 0.22
C VAL A 5 3.42 2.02 -0.19
N VAL A 6 2.49 2.65 -0.92
CA VAL A 6 2.51 4.10 -1.14
C VAL A 6 1.67 4.75 -0.04
N ILE A 7 2.22 5.77 0.60
CA ILE A 7 1.55 6.56 1.65
C ILE A 7 1.30 7.96 1.12
N GLU A 8 0.07 8.43 1.26
CA GLU A 8 -0.36 9.76 0.83
C GLU A 8 -0.85 10.55 2.05
N LYS A 9 -0.26 11.71 2.30
CA LYS A 9 -0.74 12.62 3.34
C LYS A 9 -1.82 13.53 2.77
N THR A 10 -2.96 13.61 3.47
CA THR A 10 -4.04 14.55 3.18
C THR A 10 -4.05 15.70 4.20
N ALA A 11 -5.04 16.60 4.10
CA ALA A 11 -5.21 17.68 5.07
C ALA A 11 -5.51 17.17 6.50
N THR A 12 -6.15 15.99 6.63
CA THR A 12 -6.67 15.50 7.91
C THR A 12 -6.30 14.05 8.23
N SER A 13 -5.66 13.33 7.30
CA SER A 13 -5.40 11.89 7.42
C SER A 13 -4.21 11.45 6.55
N TYR A 14 -3.94 10.15 6.59
CA TYR A 14 -3.02 9.44 5.72
C TYR A 14 -3.78 8.34 4.99
N GLY A 15 -3.62 8.26 3.68
CA GLY A 15 -4.02 7.12 2.85
C GLY A 15 -2.84 6.20 2.60
N ALA A 16 -3.11 4.91 2.42
CA ALA A 16 -2.12 3.91 2.05
C ALA A 16 -2.70 2.96 0.99
N PHE A 17 -1.90 2.58 0.00
CA PHE A 17 -2.29 1.57 -0.99
C PHE A 17 -1.11 0.72 -1.46
N VAL A 18 -1.41 -0.45 -2.03
CA VAL A 18 -0.41 -1.43 -2.49
C VAL A 18 -0.49 -1.59 -4.00
N PRO A 19 0.50 -1.12 -4.79
CA PRO A 19 0.43 -1.21 -6.24
C PRO A 19 0.37 -2.66 -6.77
N ASP A 20 1.04 -3.59 -6.08
CA ASP A 20 1.04 -5.02 -6.44
C ASP A 20 -0.29 -5.73 -6.09
N LEU A 21 -1.14 -5.13 -5.25
CA LEU A 21 -2.44 -5.67 -4.84
C LEU A 21 -3.54 -4.61 -5.06
N PRO A 22 -3.97 -4.40 -6.33
CA PRO A 22 -5.00 -3.41 -6.64
C PRO A 22 -6.27 -3.62 -5.82
N GLY A 23 -6.75 -2.54 -5.19
CA GLY A 23 -7.91 -2.57 -4.30
C GLY A 23 -7.57 -2.72 -2.81
N CYS A 24 -6.35 -3.12 -2.45
CA CYS A 24 -5.87 -3.00 -1.07
C CYS A 24 -5.54 -1.54 -0.75
N VAL A 25 -6.43 -0.91 0.01
CA VAL A 25 -6.31 0.49 0.45
C VAL A 25 -6.68 0.63 1.92
N ALA A 26 -6.11 1.62 2.59
CA ALA A 26 -6.45 1.97 3.97
C ALA A 26 -6.33 3.47 4.21
N ALA A 27 -6.99 3.98 5.25
CA ALA A 27 -6.86 5.35 5.70
C ALA A 27 -6.81 5.42 7.23
N GLY A 28 -5.88 6.21 7.77
CA GLY A 28 -5.72 6.44 9.21
C GLY A 28 -5.51 7.92 9.53
N LYS A 29 -5.77 8.35 10.76
CA LYS A 29 -5.49 9.72 11.23
C LYS A 29 -3.99 9.98 11.35
N THR A 30 -3.20 8.92 11.52
CA THR A 30 -1.74 8.98 11.56
C THR A 30 -1.14 8.06 10.50
N GLU A 31 0.11 8.32 10.11
CA GLU A 31 0.86 7.45 9.21
C GLU A 31 0.99 6.03 9.77
N ALA A 32 1.27 5.90 11.06
CA ALA A 32 1.37 4.61 11.75
C ALA A 32 0.04 3.84 11.73
N GLU A 33 -1.08 4.53 11.92
CA GLU A 33 -2.41 3.92 11.83
C GLU A 33 -2.73 3.45 10.40
N ALA A 34 -2.43 4.27 9.39
CA ALA A 34 -2.61 3.88 7.99
C ALA A 34 -1.75 2.65 7.63
N LEU A 35 -0.51 2.58 8.15
CA LEU A 35 0.40 1.45 7.98
C LEU A 35 -0.09 0.16 8.69
N ALA A 36 -0.64 0.27 9.90
CA ALA A 36 -1.22 -0.88 10.59
C ALA A 36 -2.44 -1.42 9.83
N LEU A 37 -3.34 -0.53 9.42
CA LEU A 37 -4.57 -0.89 8.70
C LEU A 37 -4.29 -1.50 7.32
N ILE A 38 -3.32 -0.97 6.57
CA ILE A 38 -2.97 -1.56 5.26
C ILE A 38 -2.31 -2.93 5.42
N GLU A 39 -1.55 -3.18 6.49
CA GLU A 39 -1.02 -4.52 6.77
C GLU A 39 -2.15 -5.53 7.00
N GLU A 40 -3.18 -5.15 7.77
CA GLU A 40 -4.37 -5.99 7.98
C GLU A 40 -5.13 -6.23 6.67
N ALA A 41 -5.33 -5.18 5.85
CA ALA A 41 -6.00 -5.30 4.56
C ALA A 41 -5.26 -6.23 3.59
N ILE A 42 -3.93 -6.13 3.52
CA ILE A 42 -3.09 -7.05 2.73
C ILE A 42 -3.29 -8.49 3.19
N ARG A 43 -3.20 -8.74 4.50
CA ARG A 43 -3.33 -10.08 5.07
C ARG A 43 -4.68 -10.68 4.71
N PHE A 44 -5.76 -9.94 4.94
CA PHE A 44 -7.13 -10.36 4.61
C PHE A 44 -7.28 -10.66 3.12
N HIS A 45 -6.79 -9.80 2.24
CA HIS A 45 -6.87 -10.02 0.80
C HIS A 45 -6.12 -11.28 0.34
N LEU A 46 -4.94 -11.54 0.90
CA LEU A 46 -4.17 -12.74 0.57
C LEU A 46 -4.85 -14.03 1.05
N GLU A 47 -5.46 -13.99 2.24
CA GLU A 47 -6.26 -15.10 2.77
C GLU A 47 -7.45 -15.42 1.86
N ASP A 48 -8.17 -14.39 1.40
CA ASP A 48 -9.29 -14.52 0.45
C ASP A 48 -8.83 -15.11 -0.90
N MET A 49 -7.72 -14.60 -1.46
CA MET A 49 -7.14 -15.14 -2.70
C MET A 49 -6.78 -16.61 -2.56
N GLN A 50 -6.16 -16.98 -1.44
CA GLN A 50 -5.79 -18.36 -1.16
C GLN A 50 -7.03 -19.26 -1.03
N ALA A 51 -8.07 -18.80 -0.35
CA ALA A 51 -9.34 -19.53 -0.22
C ALA A 51 -10.05 -19.70 -1.57
N ALA A 52 -9.93 -18.73 -2.47
CA ALA A 52 -10.45 -18.77 -3.84
C ALA A 52 -9.58 -19.60 -4.81
N GLY A 53 -8.44 -20.15 -4.37
CA GLY A 53 -7.51 -20.90 -5.22
C GLY A 53 -6.79 -20.02 -6.25
N GLN A 54 -6.75 -18.70 -6.04
CA GLN A 54 -6.06 -17.75 -6.89
C GLN A 54 -4.56 -17.76 -6.61
N GLN A 55 -3.76 -17.47 -7.63
CA GLN A 55 -2.33 -17.32 -7.46
C GLN A 55 -2.03 -15.96 -6.80
N ILE A 56 -1.30 -15.99 -5.69
CA ILE A 56 -0.80 -14.78 -5.05
C ILE A 56 0.37 -14.22 -5.89
N PRO A 57 0.28 -12.98 -6.39
CA PRO A 57 1.36 -12.37 -7.15
C PRO A 57 2.58 -12.13 -6.25
N LEU A 58 3.77 -12.30 -6.82
CA LEU A 58 5.00 -11.91 -6.12
C LEU A 58 5.09 -10.37 -6.04
N PRO A 59 5.59 -9.80 -4.93
CA PRO A 59 5.78 -8.36 -4.84
C PRO A 59 6.89 -7.93 -5.80
N THR A 60 6.58 -6.99 -6.69
CA THR A 60 7.51 -6.50 -7.71
C THR A 60 7.74 -4.98 -7.64
N SER A 61 6.85 -4.28 -6.95
CA SER A 61 6.88 -2.82 -6.86
C SER A 61 8.11 -2.30 -6.10
N LYS A 62 8.69 -1.20 -6.59
CA LYS A 62 9.84 -0.50 -6.01
C LYS A 62 9.57 0.99 -5.96
N GLY A 63 10.00 1.62 -4.87
CA GLY A 63 9.91 3.07 -4.67
C GLY A 63 11.25 3.71 -4.99
N ALA A 64 11.21 4.88 -5.62
CA ALA A 64 12.38 5.71 -5.87
C ALA A 64 12.00 7.19 -5.73
N PHE A 65 12.93 7.97 -5.19
CA PHE A 65 12.84 9.43 -5.24
C PHE A 65 13.59 9.92 -6.49
N VAL A 66 13.05 10.93 -7.15
CA VAL A 66 13.67 11.58 -8.30
C VAL A 66 13.69 13.07 -8.02
N ASP A 67 14.88 13.67 -7.98
CA ASP A 67 15.05 15.10 -7.83
C ASP A 67 14.74 15.82 -9.15
N VAL A 68 13.74 16.70 -9.15
CA VAL A 68 13.35 17.48 -10.33
C VAL A 68 13.70 18.96 -10.09
N PRO A 69 14.72 19.51 -10.75
CA PRO A 69 15.01 20.94 -10.63
C PRO A 69 13.91 21.75 -11.30
N LEU A 70 13.28 22.65 -10.55
CA LEU A 70 12.36 23.65 -11.11
C LEU A 70 13.17 24.84 -11.60
N ALA A 71 12.96 25.25 -12.85
CA ALA A 71 13.46 26.54 -13.32
C ALA A 71 12.70 27.65 -12.57
N ALA A 72 13.45 28.59 -11.99
CA ALA A 72 12.92 29.77 -11.32
C ALA A 72 12.30 30.76 -12.31
#